data_AF-A0A832HDZ4-F1
#
_entry.id   AF-A0A832HDZ4-F1
#
_cell.length_a   1.000
_cell.length_b   1.000
_cell.length_c   1.000
_cell.angle_alpha   90.00
_cell.angle_beta   90.00
_cell.angle_gamma   90.00
#
_symmetry.space_group_name_H-M   'P 1'
#
loop_
_entity.id
_entity.type
_entity.pdbx_description
1 polymer ?
#
loop_
_entity_poly.entity_id
_entity_poly.type
_entity_poly.pdbx_seq_one_letter_code
_entity_poly.pdbx_strand_id
1 'polypeptide(L)'
;MTAVLTSGIENRAAATPRKLNIISAWLASIAVYFSPRRYGERWLGISVGKAAVVAVVNLLLAVPWFVLAAIMWTAWSDRALRELNALKWHPDAWQRFTALFKSVPHELFTTASQITDPMTRLGIIVGVVVTLLIAFAVTFFVLLPFAARPGSNDACFKHTARTALLASGAVNIVFPLFSLVFISLPFLRFPSGFENALTPIMGAFGVVSLWALAALIVAVRADYRRPKDMPTERDPLCEECGYDLRMAEMDGRCPECGKLVAESLSDDSRQRLSWETQPSLLNVSGVMTILRHILLSPRAMFFGMLTRAHQAQAQRWLLLWVTVVGMIAYWSSPATVLTGAIELTYRVFVGGIALAVVWAVLALMMVGIETAGITAFARWRGHKIEVASAAKVTAYTSPLLVVWVILGSVQILGMLYWYSQNYSRVYGIRMEQFVFTLSTAVAHIGGLLWFELVVYRGVRAIQFARR
;
A
#
# COMPACT_ATOMS: atom_id res chain seq x y z
N MET A 1 49.58 6.46 17.56
CA MET A 1 48.61 5.36 17.33
C MET A 1 47.58 5.78 16.27
N THR A 2 48.05 6.39 15.17
CA THR A 2 47.23 7.21 14.25
C THR A 2 47.65 7.02 12.78
N ALA A 3 48.38 5.94 12.47
CA ALA A 3 48.99 5.72 11.15
C ALA A 3 48.67 4.36 10.50
N VAL A 4 47.66 3.61 11.00
CA VAL A 4 47.37 2.23 10.52
C VAL A 4 46.06 2.11 9.72
N LEU A 5 45.33 3.20 9.45
CA LEU A 5 44.00 3.12 8.81
C LEU A 5 43.92 3.57 7.35
N THR A 6 45.03 3.91 6.68
CA THR A 6 45.01 4.42 5.30
C THR A 6 45.46 3.44 4.21
N SER A 7 45.94 2.23 4.53
CA SER A 7 46.46 1.29 3.51
C SER A 7 45.45 0.26 2.96
N GLY A 8 44.16 0.36 3.31
CA GLY A 8 43.18 -0.70 3.02
C GLY A 8 42.27 -0.51 1.78
N ILE A 9 42.36 0.61 1.05
CA ILE A 9 41.29 1.00 0.09
C ILE A 9 41.67 0.80 -1.39
N GLU A 10 42.95 0.63 -1.76
CA GLU A 10 43.34 0.74 -3.18
C GLU A 10 43.23 -0.53 -4.06
N ASN A 11 42.93 -1.73 -3.54
CA ASN A 11 42.98 -2.96 -4.35
C ASN A 11 41.62 -3.63 -4.68
N ARG A 12 40.57 -2.88 -5.02
CA ARG A 12 39.27 -3.45 -5.47
C ARG A 12 38.82 -3.01 -6.87
N ALA A 13 39.75 -2.90 -7.82
CA ALA A 13 39.41 -2.81 -9.24
C ALA A 13 39.46 -4.20 -9.89
N ALA A 14 38.50 -4.48 -10.78
CA ALA A 14 38.37 -5.66 -11.66
C ALA A 14 37.85 -6.98 -11.05
N ALA A 15 36.66 -6.95 -10.43
CA ALA A 15 35.83 -8.16 -10.37
C ALA A 15 34.96 -8.23 -11.63
N THR A 16 35.22 -9.21 -12.50
CA THR A 16 34.39 -9.51 -13.68
C THR A 16 32.92 -9.71 -13.30
N PRO A 17 31.95 -9.14 -14.03
CA PRO A 17 30.54 -9.25 -13.72
C PRO A 17 30.09 -10.71 -13.86
N ARG A 18 29.91 -11.41 -12.72
CA ARG A 18 29.24 -12.72 -12.70
C ARG A 18 27.80 -12.55 -13.18
N LYS A 19 27.37 -13.39 -14.12
CA LYS A 19 25.96 -13.50 -14.55
C LYS A 19 25.11 -13.78 -13.30
N LEU A 20 24.37 -12.78 -12.82
CA LEU A 20 23.46 -12.94 -11.68
C LEU A 20 22.22 -13.71 -12.15
N ASN A 21 21.95 -14.87 -11.55
CA ASN A 21 20.69 -15.58 -11.70
C ASN A 21 19.55 -14.75 -11.07
N ILE A 22 18.42 -14.60 -11.75
CA ILE A 22 17.21 -13.90 -11.27
C ILE A 22 16.80 -14.36 -9.87
N ILE A 23 16.86 -15.67 -9.56
CA ILE A 23 16.52 -16.23 -8.25
C ILE A 23 17.49 -15.74 -7.17
N SER A 24 18.79 -15.72 -7.46
CA SER A 24 19.81 -15.20 -6.54
C SER A 24 19.65 -13.69 -6.31
N ALA A 25 19.22 -12.95 -7.33
CA ALA A 25 18.87 -11.54 -7.18
C ALA A 25 17.61 -11.34 -6.33
N TRP A 26 16.64 -12.26 -6.42
CA TRP A 26 15.41 -12.25 -5.63
C TRP A 26 15.69 -12.52 -4.15
N LEU A 27 16.43 -13.58 -3.83
CA LEU A 27 16.85 -13.91 -2.47
C LEU A 27 17.78 -12.84 -1.88
N ALA A 28 18.66 -12.24 -2.70
CA ALA A 28 19.48 -11.11 -2.27
C ALA A 28 18.63 -9.86 -1.95
N SER A 29 17.50 -9.66 -2.64
CA SER A 29 16.58 -8.53 -2.35
C SER A 29 15.91 -8.70 -0.97
N ILE A 30 15.51 -9.93 -0.63
CA ILE A 30 14.98 -10.27 0.70
C ILE A 30 16.08 -10.17 1.77
N ALA A 31 17.28 -10.68 1.50
CA ALA A 31 18.40 -10.61 2.45
C ALA A 31 18.89 -9.18 2.71
N VAL A 32 18.85 -8.30 1.69
CA VAL A 32 19.20 -6.87 1.82
C VAL A 32 18.15 -6.11 2.66
N TYR A 33 16.88 -6.52 2.64
CA TYR A 33 15.86 -5.98 3.55
C TYR A 33 16.23 -6.21 5.03
N PHE A 34 16.89 -7.33 5.34
CA PHE A 34 17.38 -7.63 6.69
C PHE A 34 18.80 -7.10 6.98
N SER A 35 19.63 -6.80 5.97
CA SER A 35 21.00 -6.30 6.16
C SER A 35 21.41 -5.15 5.22
N PRO A 36 20.95 -3.90 5.48
CA PRO A 36 21.09 -2.77 4.54
C PRO A 36 22.49 -2.13 4.47
N ARG A 37 23.43 -2.50 5.36
CA ARG A 37 24.73 -1.83 5.49
C ARG A 37 25.80 -2.30 4.49
N ARG A 38 25.69 -3.53 3.94
CA ARG A 38 26.78 -4.15 3.14
C ARG A 38 26.67 -3.97 1.62
N TYR A 39 25.48 -3.69 1.08
CA TYR A 39 25.22 -3.81 -0.36
C TYR A 39 24.58 -2.56 -1.01
N GLY A 40 24.38 -1.47 -0.27
CA GLY A 40 23.51 -0.36 -0.65
C GLY A 40 23.78 0.29 -2.02
N GLU A 41 25.03 0.63 -2.34
CA GLU A 41 25.34 1.41 -3.55
C GLU A 41 25.27 0.58 -4.85
N ARG A 42 25.86 -0.62 -4.86
CA ARG A 42 25.73 -1.53 -6.02
C ARG A 42 24.29 -1.98 -6.23
N TRP A 43 23.54 -2.17 -5.14
CA TRP A 43 22.14 -2.57 -5.21
C TRP A 43 21.26 -1.42 -5.69
N LEU A 44 21.56 -0.16 -5.34
CA LEU A 44 20.87 1.01 -5.88
C LEU A 44 21.05 1.10 -7.40
N GLY A 45 22.27 0.96 -7.92
CA GLY A 45 22.52 0.96 -9.37
C GLY A 45 21.79 -0.18 -10.08
N ILE A 46 21.78 -1.38 -9.50
CA ILE A 46 21.04 -2.53 -10.03
C ILE A 46 19.53 -2.30 -9.97
N SER A 47 19.01 -1.69 -8.91
CA SER A 47 17.57 -1.47 -8.73
C SER A 47 17.04 -0.32 -9.55
N VAL A 48 17.81 0.75 -9.76
CA VAL A 48 17.48 1.83 -10.72
C VAL A 48 17.55 1.30 -12.15
N GLY A 49 18.58 0.52 -12.49
CA GLY A 49 18.68 -0.14 -13.80
C GLY A 49 17.53 -1.13 -14.05
N LYS A 50 17.17 -1.93 -13.04
CA LYS A 50 16.00 -2.82 -13.10
C LYS A 50 14.70 -2.05 -13.19
N ALA A 51 14.54 -0.96 -12.42
CA ALA A 51 13.35 -0.12 -12.49
C ALA A 51 13.21 0.53 -13.86
N ALA A 52 14.31 0.96 -14.49
CA ALA A 52 14.32 1.50 -15.84
C ALA A 52 13.97 0.43 -16.89
N VAL A 53 14.55 -0.77 -16.81
CA VAL A 53 14.19 -1.88 -17.71
C VAL A 53 12.74 -2.30 -17.52
N VAL A 54 12.27 -2.42 -16.27
CA VAL A 54 10.87 -2.70 -15.95
C VAL A 54 9.97 -1.58 -16.46
N ALA A 55 10.35 -0.30 -16.32
CA ALA A 55 9.57 0.82 -16.86
C ALA A 55 9.49 0.79 -18.40
N VAL A 56 10.58 0.47 -19.10
CA VAL A 56 10.59 0.33 -20.57
C VAL A 56 9.74 -0.86 -21.00
N VAL A 57 9.92 -2.03 -20.39
CA VAL A 57 9.10 -3.21 -20.66
C VAL A 57 7.63 -2.93 -20.35
N ASN A 58 7.33 -2.24 -19.25
CA ASN A 58 5.99 -1.85 -18.87
C ASN A 58 5.38 -0.85 -19.85
N LEU A 59 6.16 0.10 -20.38
CA LEU A 59 5.70 1.05 -21.39
C LEU A 59 5.35 0.32 -22.70
N LEU A 60 6.21 -0.62 -23.12
CA LEU A 60 5.98 -1.45 -24.29
C LEU A 60 4.78 -2.39 -24.13
N LEU A 61 4.51 -2.86 -22.90
CA LEU A 61 3.37 -3.71 -22.58
C LEU A 61 2.08 -2.90 -22.32
N ALA A 62 2.15 -1.65 -21.88
CA ALA A 62 1.00 -0.82 -21.53
C ALA A 62 0.01 -0.67 -22.69
N VAL A 63 0.53 -0.43 -23.90
CA VAL A 63 -0.26 -0.23 -25.11
C VAL A 63 -1.05 -1.50 -25.48
N PRO A 64 -0.44 -2.68 -25.66
CA PRO A 64 -1.21 -3.89 -25.93
C PRO A 64 -2.22 -4.22 -24.82
N TRP A 65 -1.90 -3.98 -23.55
CA TRP A 65 -2.79 -4.31 -22.42
C TRP A 65 -3.98 -3.36 -22.21
N PHE A 66 -3.80 -2.05 -22.35
CA PHE A 66 -4.92 -1.10 -22.25
C PHE A 66 -5.96 -1.35 -23.32
N VAL A 67 -5.47 -1.67 -24.51
CA VAL A 67 -6.34 -1.97 -25.62
C VAL A 67 -6.98 -3.35 -25.35
N LEU A 68 -6.26 -4.35 -24.78
CA LEU A 68 -6.82 -5.66 -24.38
C LEU A 68 -7.93 -5.52 -23.32
N ALA A 69 -7.80 -4.61 -22.37
CA ALA A 69 -8.84 -4.29 -21.39
C ALA A 69 -10.05 -3.58 -22.02
N ALA A 70 -9.82 -2.65 -22.95
CA ALA A 70 -10.87 -2.03 -23.73
C ALA A 70 -11.60 -3.04 -24.63
N ILE A 71 -10.90 -4.06 -25.14
CA ILE A 71 -11.50 -5.21 -25.82
C ILE A 71 -12.22 -6.13 -24.85
N MET A 72 -11.67 -6.48 -23.68
CA MET A 72 -12.44 -7.26 -22.72
C MET A 72 -13.74 -6.54 -22.36
N TRP A 73 -13.72 -5.22 -22.24
CA TRP A 73 -14.92 -4.42 -22.02
C TRP A 73 -15.88 -4.39 -23.22
N THR A 74 -15.38 -4.28 -24.46
CA THR A 74 -16.19 -4.15 -25.69
C THR A 74 -16.55 -5.47 -26.38
N ALA A 75 -15.76 -6.53 -26.23
CA ALA A 75 -16.03 -7.87 -26.75
C ALA A 75 -16.91 -8.70 -25.81
N TRP A 76 -16.98 -8.34 -24.52
CA TRP A 76 -17.98 -8.92 -23.62
C TRP A 76 -19.40 -8.46 -23.89
N SER A 77 -19.58 -7.35 -24.61
CA SER A 77 -20.89 -6.98 -25.09
C SER A 77 -21.28 -7.97 -26.21
N ASP A 78 -22.17 -8.88 -25.86
CA ASP A 78 -22.96 -9.77 -26.71
C ASP A 78 -22.29 -10.81 -27.64
N ARG A 79 -21.05 -10.64 -28.13
CA ARG A 79 -20.48 -11.57 -29.14
C ARG A 79 -19.66 -12.70 -28.55
N ALA A 80 -18.75 -12.41 -27.60
CA ALA A 80 -17.92 -13.44 -26.97
C ALA A 80 -18.75 -14.44 -26.14
N LEU A 81 -19.80 -13.98 -25.44
CA LEU A 81 -20.74 -14.82 -24.68
C LEU A 81 -21.51 -15.82 -25.57
N ARG A 82 -21.74 -15.49 -26.85
CA ARG A 82 -22.42 -16.38 -27.80
C ARG A 82 -21.51 -17.50 -28.30
N GLU A 83 -20.24 -17.22 -28.58
CA GLU A 83 -19.31 -18.25 -29.06
C GLU A 83 -18.70 -19.11 -27.95
N LEU A 84 -18.47 -18.55 -26.76
CA LEU A 84 -17.97 -19.29 -25.59
C LEU A 84 -18.98 -20.35 -25.10
N ASN A 85 -20.28 -20.12 -25.24
CA ASN A 85 -21.32 -21.12 -24.95
C ASN A 85 -21.31 -22.32 -25.93
N ALA A 86 -20.69 -22.19 -27.10
CA ALA A 86 -20.57 -23.26 -28.08
C ALA A 86 -19.31 -24.15 -27.87
N LEU A 87 -18.37 -23.73 -27.02
CA LEU A 87 -17.11 -24.43 -26.78
C LEU A 87 -17.25 -25.49 -25.67
N LYS A 88 -17.69 -26.69 -26.05
CA LYS A 88 -17.33 -27.92 -25.31
C LYS A 88 -15.80 -28.10 -25.35
N TRP A 89 -15.22 -28.58 -24.26
CA TRP A 89 -13.77 -28.72 -24.04
C TRP A 89 -13.08 -29.41 -25.23
N HIS A 90 -12.42 -28.63 -26.08
CA HIS A 90 -11.67 -29.12 -27.24
C HIS A 90 -10.20 -29.31 -26.85
N PRO A 91 -9.53 -30.41 -27.26
CA PRO A 91 -8.10 -30.63 -27.02
C PRO A 91 -7.20 -29.51 -27.58
N ASP A 92 -7.72 -28.72 -28.52
CA ASP A 92 -7.01 -27.60 -29.14
C ASP A 92 -7.20 -26.28 -28.37
N ALA A 93 -7.81 -26.29 -27.18
CA ALA A 93 -8.10 -25.07 -26.41
C ALA A 93 -6.86 -24.18 -26.20
N TRP A 94 -5.67 -24.78 -26.05
CA TRP A 94 -4.41 -24.05 -25.95
C TRP A 94 -3.97 -23.42 -27.28
N GLN A 95 -4.13 -24.13 -28.40
CA GLN A 95 -3.86 -23.57 -29.73
C GLN A 95 -4.85 -22.47 -30.09
N ARG A 96 -6.12 -22.62 -29.72
CA ARG A 96 -7.14 -21.57 -29.90
C ARG A 96 -6.89 -20.39 -28.98
N PHE A 97 -6.49 -20.60 -27.72
CA PHE A 97 -6.09 -19.53 -26.82
C PHE A 97 -4.87 -18.76 -27.36
N THR A 98 -3.86 -19.46 -27.85
CA THR A 98 -2.67 -18.81 -28.43
C THR A 98 -2.95 -18.13 -29.77
N ALA A 99 -3.82 -18.69 -30.60
CA ALA A 99 -4.30 -18.04 -31.83
C ALA A 99 -5.12 -16.78 -31.51
N LEU A 100 -6.02 -16.86 -30.52
CA LEU A 100 -6.78 -15.72 -30.00
C LEU A 100 -5.82 -14.66 -29.45
N PHE A 101 -4.86 -15.05 -28.59
CA PHE A 101 -3.86 -14.14 -28.02
C PHE A 101 -3.02 -13.43 -29.09
N LYS A 102 -2.67 -14.14 -30.16
CA LYS A 102 -1.96 -13.59 -31.34
C LYS A 102 -2.86 -12.71 -32.22
N SER A 103 -4.17 -12.99 -32.27
CA SER A 103 -5.12 -12.16 -33.03
C SER A 103 -5.54 -10.92 -32.25
N VAL A 104 -5.40 -10.90 -30.93
CA VAL A 104 -5.80 -9.74 -30.11
C VAL A 104 -5.17 -8.45 -30.64
N PRO A 105 -3.85 -8.30 -30.88
CA PRO A 105 -3.28 -7.07 -31.45
C PRO A 105 -3.92 -6.60 -32.77
N HIS A 106 -4.32 -7.54 -33.64
CA HIS A 106 -4.99 -7.21 -34.90
C HIS A 106 -6.44 -6.79 -34.66
N GLU A 107 -7.20 -7.57 -33.88
CA GLU A 107 -8.56 -7.22 -33.49
C GLU A 107 -8.60 -5.88 -32.74
N LEU A 108 -7.65 -5.64 -31.84
CA LEU A 108 -7.40 -4.38 -31.14
C LEU A 108 -7.30 -3.20 -32.08
N PHE A 109 -6.44 -3.32 -33.09
CA PHE A 109 -6.25 -2.25 -34.05
C PHE A 109 -7.50 -2.02 -34.90
N THR A 110 -8.16 -3.11 -35.31
CA THR A 110 -9.40 -3.03 -36.10
C THR A 110 -10.57 -2.44 -35.29
N THR A 111 -10.83 -2.91 -34.06
CA THR A 111 -11.90 -2.39 -33.19
C THR A 111 -11.63 -0.94 -32.82
N ALA A 112 -10.39 -0.58 -32.44
CA ALA A 112 -10.05 0.82 -32.16
C ALA A 112 -10.24 1.73 -33.38
N SER A 113 -9.91 1.25 -34.59
CA SER A 113 -10.17 1.98 -35.84
C SER A 113 -11.65 2.09 -36.19
N GLN A 114 -12.47 1.12 -35.75
CA GLN A 114 -13.91 1.05 -36.01
C GLN A 114 -14.76 1.85 -35.02
N ILE A 115 -14.22 2.27 -33.87
CA ILE A 115 -14.91 3.20 -32.97
C ILE A 115 -14.96 4.55 -33.69
N THR A 116 -16.01 4.82 -34.45
CA THR A 116 -16.18 6.09 -35.18
C THR A 116 -16.83 7.18 -34.32
N ASP A 117 -17.58 6.77 -33.29
CA ASP A 117 -18.25 7.69 -32.39
C ASP A 117 -17.24 8.47 -31.52
N PRO A 118 -17.18 9.82 -31.64
CA PRO A 118 -16.26 10.65 -30.87
C PRO A 118 -16.52 10.58 -29.36
N MET A 119 -17.77 10.37 -28.93
CA MET A 119 -18.10 10.30 -27.49
C MET A 119 -17.55 9.03 -26.85
N THR A 120 -17.63 7.90 -27.55
CA THR A 120 -17.00 6.64 -27.12
C THR A 120 -15.48 6.76 -27.03
N ARG A 121 -14.83 7.40 -28.02
CA ARG A 121 -13.37 7.66 -27.97
C ARG A 121 -13.00 8.53 -26.78
N LEU A 122 -13.73 9.62 -26.55
CA LEU A 122 -13.52 10.49 -25.41
C LEU A 122 -13.68 9.73 -24.09
N GLY A 123 -14.74 8.93 -23.96
CA GLY A 123 -14.98 8.10 -22.78
C GLY A 123 -13.82 7.12 -22.50
N ILE A 124 -13.29 6.48 -23.53
CA ILE A 124 -12.11 5.60 -23.40
C ILE A 124 -10.89 6.39 -22.95
N ILE A 125 -10.58 7.52 -23.59
CA ILE A 125 -9.42 8.36 -23.23
C ILE A 125 -9.53 8.83 -21.78
N VAL A 126 -10.70 9.34 -21.38
CA VAL A 126 -10.96 9.75 -20.00
C VAL A 126 -10.81 8.58 -19.04
N GLY A 127 -11.36 7.41 -19.35
CA GLY A 127 -11.22 6.20 -18.54
C GLY A 127 -9.77 5.77 -18.35
N VAL A 128 -8.96 5.81 -19.42
CA VAL A 128 -7.52 5.53 -19.37
C VAL A 128 -6.82 6.53 -18.46
N VAL A 129 -7.02 7.83 -18.67
CA VAL A 129 -6.40 8.90 -17.87
C VAL A 129 -6.76 8.76 -16.39
N VAL A 130 -8.04 8.58 -16.07
CA VAL A 130 -8.51 8.39 -14.69
C VAL A 130 -7.86 7.16 -14.06
N THR A 131 -7.76 6.06 -14.79
CA THR A 131 -7.11 4.83 -14.30
C THR A 131 -5.63 5.05 -14.03
N LEU A 132 -4.91 5.75 -14.92
CA LEU A 132 -3.50 6.11 -14.71
C LEU A 132 -3.32 6.98 -13.46
N LEU A 133 -4.20 7.96 -13.26
CA LEU A 133 -4.19 8.83 -12.10
C LEU A 133 -4.46 8.06 -10.80
N ILE A 134 -5.42 7.14 -10.81
CA ILE A 134 -5.72 6.27 -9.66
C ILE A 134 -4.52 5.37 -9.35
N ALA A 135 -3.94 4.71 -10.35
CA ALA A 135 -2.78 3.82 -10.15
C ALA A 135 -1.57 4.58 -9.59
N PHE A 136 -1.32 5.79 -10.10
CA PHE A 136 -0.33 6.70 -9.55
C PHE A 136 -0.64 7.07 -8.10
N ALA A 137 -1.88 7.51 -7.80
CA ALA A 137 -2.29 7.92 -6.46
C ALA A 137 -2.16 6.77 -5.45
N VAL A 138 -2.65 5.57 -5.79
CA VAL A 138 -2.52 4.36 -4.96
C VAL A 138 -1.05 4.10 -4.67
N THR A 139 -0.21 4.05 -5.70
CA THR A 139 1.22 3.78 -5.53
C THR A 139 1.90 4.86 -4.68
N PHE A 140 1.57 6.13 -4.92
CA PHE A 140 2.09 7.26 -4.16
C PHE A 140 1.76 7.15 -2.68
N PHE A 141 0.49 6.97 -2.33
CA PHE A 141 0.07 6.88 -0.93
C PHE A 141 0.58 5.62 -0.25
N VAL A 142 0.61 4.48 -0.94
CA VAL A 142 1.19 3.24 -0.39
C VAL A 142 2.68 3.42 -0.05
N LEU A 143 3.43 4.16 -0.86
CA LEU A 143 4.86 4.39 -0.64
C LEU A 143 5.17 5.50 0.37
N LEU A 144 4.26 6.45 0.58
CA LEU A 144 4.51 7.64 1.40
C LEU A 144 4.96 7.33 2.85
N PRO A 145 4.33 6.40 3.60
CA PRO A 145 4.79 6.04 4.95
C PRO A 145 6.20 5.42 4.97
N PHE A 146 6.62 4.80 3.87
CA PHE A 146 7.94 4.19 3.74
C PHE A 146 9.02 5.20 3.33
N ALA A 147 8.62 6.20 2.54
CA ALA A 147 9.43 7.34 2.15
C ALA A 147 9.67 8.32 3.31
N ALA A 148 8.74 8.36 4.25
CA ALA A 148 8.75 9.29 5.37
C ALA A 148 10.06 9.21 6.17
N ARG A 149 10.78 10.33 6.17
CA ARG A 149 12.05 10.52 6.87
C ARG A 149 12.09 11.92 7.46
N PRO A 150 12.79 12.10 8.59
CA PRO A 150 13.05 13.45 9.11
C PRO A 150 13.67 14.29 7.98
N GLY A 151 13.22 15.53 7.78
CA GLY A 151 13.64 16.35 6.64
C GLY A 151 12.55 17.30 6.14
N SER A 152 12.80 17.96 5.02
CA SER A 152 11.78 18.79 4.38
C SER A 152 10.67 17.93 3.77
N ASN A 153 9.42 18.30 4.05
CA ASN A 153 8.26 17.60 3.51
C ASN A 153 8.31 17.58 1.97
N ASP A 154 8.66 18.71 1.34
CA ASP A 154 8.71 18.84 -0.12
C ASP A 154 9.65 17.83 -0.78
N ALA A 155 10.85 17.60 -0.22
CA ALA A 155 11.77 16.60 -0.74
C ALA A 155 11.21 15.18 -0.61
N CYS A 156 10.54 14.86 0.51
CA CYS A 156 9.91 13.56 0.71
C CYS A 156 8.76 13.32 -0.28
N PHE A 157 7.91 14.33 -0.48
CA PHE A 157 6.80 14.29 -1.44
C PHE A 157 7.31 14.14 -2.88
N LYS A 158 8.29 14.95 -3.30
CA LYS A 158 8.90 14.86 -4.64
C LYS A 158 9.57 13.51 -4.88
N HIS A 159 10.28 12.98 -3.89
CA HIS A 159 10.90 11.66 -3.98
C HIS A 159 9.88 10.53 -4.11
N THR A 160 8.83 10.56 -3.29
CA THR A 160 7.73 9.60 -3.34
C THR A 160 7.00 9.69 -4.67
N ALA A 161 6.69 10.89 -5.14
CA ALA A 161 6.03 11.14 -6.43
C ALA A 161 6.88 10.67 -7.60
N ARG A 162 8.19 10.94 -7.60
CA ARG A 162 9.11 10.44 -8.62
C ARG A 162 9.17 8.91 -8.62
N THR A 163 9.29 8.30 -7.45
CA THR A 163 9.31 6.83 -7.32
C THR A 163 7.98 6.22 -7.79
N ALA A 164 6.86 6.81 -7.37
CA ALA A 164 5.53 6.39 -7.77
C ALA A 164 5.28 6.58 -9.27
N LEU A 165 5.76 7.67 -9.87
CA LEU A 165 5.64 7.93 -11.31
C LEU A 165 6.46 6.93 -12.14
N LEU A 166 7.69 6.64 -11.71
CA LEU A 166 8.54 5.62 -12.33
C LEU A 166 7.93 4.22 -12.17
N ALA A 167 7.20 4.00 -11.08
CA ALA A 167 6.52 2.76 -10.78
C ALA A 167 5.16 2.60 -11.46
N SER A 168 4.43 3.70 -11.67
CA SER A 168 3.05 3.73 -12.18
C SER A 168 2.97 3.41 -13.67
N GLY A 169 4.01 2.79 -14.25
CA GLY A 169 3.90 2.08 -15.51
C GLY A 169 2.97 0.86 -15.40
N ALA A 170 2.69 0.20 -16.54
CA ALA A 170 1.66 -0.81 -16.72
C ALA A 170 1.46 -1.82 -15.58
N VAL A 171 2.50 -2.33 -14.92
CA VAL A 171 2.35 -3.38 -13.88
C VAL A 171 1.46 -2.95 -12.70
N ASN A 172 1.50 -1.68 -12.27
CA ASN A 172 0.67 -1.19 -11.16
C ASN A 172 -0.74 -0.75 -11.59
N ILE A 173 -0.95 -0.52 -12.89
CA ILE A 173 -2.26 -0.22 -13.51
C ILE A 173 -3.00 -1.53 -13.82
N VAL A 174 -2.24 -2.54 -14.28
CA VAL A 174 -2.75 -3.84 -14.70
C VAL A 174 -3.36 -4.59 -13.53
N PHE A 175 -2.77 -4.56 -12.33
CA PHE A 175 -3.31 -5.35 -11.22
C PHE A 175 -4.70 -4.86 -10.73
N PRO A 176 -4.96 -3.56 -10.52
CA PRO A 176 -6.31 -3.07 -10.20
C PRO A 176 -7.31 -3.26 -11.34
N LEU A 177 -6.93 -3.02 -12.60
CA LEU A 177 -7.78 -3.27 -13.76
C LEU A 177 -8.13 -4.74 -13.90
N PHE A 178 -7.15 -5.63 -13.73
CA PHE A 178 -7.36 -7.07 -13.80
C PHE A 178 -8.16 -7.57 -12.59
N SER A 179 -8.00 -6.97 -11.41
CA SER A 179 -8.82 -7.26 -10.22
C SER A 179 -10.25 -6.76 -10.37
N LEU A 180 -10.48 -5.60 -11.00
CA LEU A 180 -11.81 -5.08 -11.33
C LEU A 180 -12.51 -5.95 -12.37
N VAL A 181 -11.79 -6.33 -13.43
CA VAL A 181 -12.23 -7.35 -14.40
C VAL A 181 -12.54 -8.67 -13.68
N PHE A 182 -11.76 -9.03 -12.65
CA PHE A 182 -11.99 -10.25 -11.88
C PHE A 182 -13.22 -10.19 -10.95
N ILE A 183 -13.40 -9.08 -10.23
CA ILE A 183 -14.58 -8.82 -9.37
C ILE A 183 -15.85 -8.78 -10.21
N SER A 184 -15.74 -8.43 -11.49
CA SER A 184 -16.85 -8.50 -12.44
C SER A 184 -17.08 -9.90 -13.02
N LEU A 185 -16.16 -10.87 -12.87
CA LEU A 185 -16.31 -12.25 -13.40
C LEU A 185 -17.42 -13.09 -12.79
N PRO A 186 -17.73 -13.03 -11.48
CA PRO A 186 -18.88 -13.74 -10.94
C PRO A 186 -20.20 -13.32 -11.61
N PHE A 187 -20.23 -12.10 -12.17
CA PHE A 187 -21.37 -11.59 -12.92
C PHE A 187 -21.35 -11.97 -14.41
N LEU A 188 -20.25 -12.55 -14.89
CA LEU A 188 -20.02 -12.88 -16.29
C LEU A 188 -19.96 -14.41 -16.41
N ARG A 189 -21.01 -15.03 -16.98
CA ARG A 189 -21.08 -16.48 -17.17
C ARG A 189 -19.95 -16.94 -18.10
N PHE A 190 -18.89 -17.53 -17.54
CA PHE A 190 -17.84 -18.18 -18.31
C PHE A 190 -18.19 -19.63 -18.65
N PRO A 191 -17.65 -20.17 -19.75
CA PRO A 191 -17.66 -21.60 -19.98
C PRO A 191 -16.91 -22.32 -18.86
N SER A 192 -17.44 -23.48 -18.49
CA SER A 192 -16.78 -24.40 -17.58
C SER A 192 -15.35 -24.69 -18.07
N GLY A 193 -14.37 -24.44 -17.20
CA GLY A 193 -12.96 -24.69 -17.47
C GLY A 193 -12.10 -23.45 -17.75
N PHE A 194 -12.67 -22.31 -18.17
CA PHE A 194 -11.90 -21.07 -18.35
C PHE A 194 -11.28 -20.59 -17.04
N GLU A 195 -11.99 -20.78 -15.94
CA GLU A 195 -11.55 -20.47 -14.58
C GLU A 195 -10.23 -21.18 -14.19
N ASN A 196 -10.01 -22.40 -14.69
CA ASN A 196 -8.80 -23.18 -14.40
C ASN A 196 -7.55 -22.57 -15.06
N ALA A 197 -7.71 -21.89 -16.20
CA ALA A 197 -6.61 -21.18 -16.86
C ALA A 197 -6.37 -19.79 -16.27
N LEU A 198 -7.43 -19.10 -15.85
CA LEU A 198 -7.35 -17.74 -15.34
C LEU A 198 -6.75 -17.67 -13.93
N THR A 199 -7.09 -18.62 -13.07
CA THR A 199 -6.60 -18.71 -11.68
C THR A 199 -5.06 -18.66 -11.58
N PRO A 200 -4.27 -19.50 -12.28
CA PRO A 200 -2.80 -19.47 -12.17
C PRO A 200 -2.20 -18.18 -12.72
N ILE A 201 -2.80 -17.59 -13.77
CA ILE A 201 -2.37 -16.30 -14.32
C ILE A 201 -2.51 -15.21 -13.27
N MET A 202 -3.63 -15.17 -12.54
CA MET A 202 -3.81 -14.25 -11.42
C MET A 202 -2.81 -14.46 -10.30
N GLY A 203 -2.57 -15.72 -9.93
CA GLY A 203 -1.57 -16.04 -8.91
C GLY A 203 -0.20 -15.47 -9.30
N ALA A 204 0.21 -15.66 -10.55
CA ALA A 204 1.44 -15.08 -11.07
C ALA A 204 1.45 -13.54 -11.02
N PHE A 205 0.36 -12.89 -11.42
CA PHE A 205 0.24 -11.43 -11.32
C PHE A 205 0.29 -10.94 -9.88
N GLY A 206 -0.41 -11.59 -8.96
CA GLY A 206 -0.36 -11.26 -7.53
C GLY A 206 1.05 -11.33 -6.98
N VAL A 207 1.80 -12.39 -7.31
CA VAL A 207 3.21 -12.53 -6.92
C VAL A 207 4.08 -11.42 -7.51
N VAL A 208 3.92 -11.11 -8.80
CA VAL A 208 4.67 -10.03 -9.46
C VAL A 208 4.35 -8.66 -8.86
N SER A 209 3.08 -8.38 -8.55
CA SER A 209 2.64 -7.13 -7.91
C SER A 209 3.18 -6.99 -6.49
N LEU A 210 3.13 -8.05 -5.69
CA LEU A 210 3.70 -8.05 -4.33
C LEU A 210 5.21 -7.87 -4.37
N TRP A 211 5.89 -8.51 -5.33
CA TRP A 211 7.31 -8.32 -5.54
C TRP A 211 7.65 -6.88 -5.98
N ALA A 212 6.88 -6.32 -6.92
CA ALA A 212 7.04 -4.95 -7.38
C ALA A 212 6.84 -3.97 -6.20
N LEU A 213 5.79 -4.15 -5.40
CA LEU A 213 5.55 -3.35 -4.20
C LEU A 213 6.73 -3.44 -3.23
N ALA A 214 7.23 -4.64 -2.94
CA ALA A 214 8.40 -4.81 -2.08
C ALA A 214 9.64 -4.10 -2.65
N ALA A 215 9.88 -4.20 -3.96
CA ALA A 215 10.99 -3.50 -4.63
C ALA A 215 10.85 -1.98 -4.52
N LEU A 216 9.63 -1.43 -4.67
CA LEU A 216 9.34 -0.01 -4.54
C LEU A 216 9.51 0.49 -3.11
N ILE A 217 9.08 -0.29 -2.12
CA ILE A 217 9.32 0.02 -0.70
C ILE A 217 10.83 0.07 -0.43
N VAL A 218 11.62 -0.83 -1.01
CA VAL A 218 13.09 -0.76 -0.86
C VAL A 218 13.66 0.45 -1.58
N ALA A 219 13.22 0.73 -2.82
CA ALA A 219 13.69 1.87 -3.60
C ALA A 219 13.41 3.21 -2.89
N VAL A 220 12.19 3.41 -2.40
CA VAL A 220 11.81 4.65 -1.72
C VAL A 220 12.59 4.86 -0.42
N ARG A 221 13.00 3.76 0.25
CA ARG A 221 13.81 3.81 1.48
C ARG A 221 15.30 4.07 1.23
N ALA A 222 15.81 3.82 0.02
CA ALA A 222 17.24 3.83 -0.27
C ALA A 222 17.82 5.24 -0.47
N ASP A 223 17.03 6.17 -1.00
CA ASP A 223 17.54 7.40 -1.62
C ASP A 223 17.80 8.60 -0.65
N TYR A 224 17.57 8.43 0.66
CA TYR A 224 17.59 9.54 1.64
C TYR A 224 18.86 9.65 2.52
N ARG A 225 19.99 9.09 2.09
CA ARG A 225 21.16 8.90 2.97
C ARG A 225 22.23 10.00 2.94
N ARG A 226 22.05 11.12 2.23
CA ARG A 226 23.09 12.16 2.27
C ARG A 226 22.93 12.97 3.57
N PRO A 227 23.99 13.13 4.37
CA PRO A 227 23.93 13.88 5.63
C PRO A 227 23.37 15.30 5.48
N LYS A 228 23.58 15.94 4.33
CA LYS A 228 23.03 17.26 4.00
C LYS A 228 21.49 17.31 3.87
N ASP A 229 20.86 16.16 3.67
CA ASP A 229 19.41 16.03 3.52
C ASP A 229 18.75 15.63 4.86
N MET A 230 19.55 15.41 5.91
CA MET A 230 19.06 15.29 7.30
C MET A 230 18.43 16.62 7.70
N PRO A 231 17.33 16.62 8.47
CA PRO A 231 16.71 17.86 8.89
C PRO A 231 17.67 18.67 9.73
N THR A 232 17.73 19.97 9.43
CA THR A 232 18.28 20.97 10.34
C THR A 232 17.58 20.86 11.67
N GLU A 233 18.34 21.00 12.75
CA GLU A 233 17.81 21.01 14.10
C GLU A 233 16.69 22.06 14.20
N ARG A 234 15.54 21.68 14.77
CA ARG A 234 14.43 22.62 14.96
C ARG A 234 14.75 23.56 16.11
N ASP A 235 14.20 24.77 16.01
CA ASP A 235 14.13 25.68 17.15
C ASP A 235 13.57 24.92 18.37
N PRO A 236 14.20 25.04 19.55
CA PRO A 236 13.71 24.43 20.78
C PRO A 236 12.34 25.03 21.15
N LEU A 237 11.27 24.24 21.04
CA LEU A 237 9.92 24.65 21.44
C LEU A 237 9.52 23.96 22.76
N CYS A 238 8.67 24.60 23.55
CA CYS A 238 8.01 23.96 24.68
C CYS A 238 7.07 22.87 24.18
N GLU A 239 7.22 21.64 24.67
CA GLU A 239 6.43 20.50 24.18
C GLU A 239 4.94 20.57 24.56
N GLU A 240 4.58 21.43 25.50
CA GLU A 240 3.19 21.59 25.99
C GLU A 240 2.42 22.67 25.22
N CYS A 241 2.96 23.90 25.16
CA CYS A 241 2.29 25.05 24.54
C CYS A 241 2.86 25.47 23.18
N GLY A 242 4.06 25.01 22.82
CA GLY A 242 4.74 25.38 21.57
C GLY A 242 5.50 26.70 21.60
N TYR A 243 5.66 27.34 22.77
CA TYR A 243 6.45 28.58 22.91
C TYR A 243 7.92 28.35 22.52
N ASP A 244 8.54 29.36 21.89
CA ASP A 244 9.94 29.33 21.47
C ASP A 244 10.89 29.52 22.66
N LEU A 245 11.69 28.50 22.97
CA LEU A 245 12.59 28.45 24.11
C LEU A 245 14.03 28.81 23.76
N ARG A 246 14.31 29.40 22.58
CA ARG A 246 15.69 29.78 22.19
C ARG A 246 16.36 30.75 23.17
N MET A 247 15.57 31.61 23.80
CA MET A 247 16.05 32.62 24.74
C MET A 247 15.73 32.28 26.20
N ALA A 248 15.15 31.10 26.46
CA ALA A 248 14.77 30.70 27.81
C ALA A 248 15.95 30.03 28.52
N GLU A 249 16.14 30.36 29.80
CA GLU A 249 17.16 29.72 30.65
C GLU A 249 16.81 28.24 30.86
N MET A 250 17.81 27.35 30.88
CA MET A 250 17.59 25.89 30.95
C MET A 250 16.86 25.45 32.23
N ASP A 251 17.12 26.11 33.34
CA ASP A 251 16.47 25.94 34.65
C ASP A 251 15.22 26.81 34.83
N GLY A 252 14.95 27.69 33.86
CA GLY A 252 13.78 28.53 33.82
C GLY A 252 12.46 27.80 33.53
N ARG A 253 11.37 28.56 33.56
CA ARG A 253 10.02 28.10 33.20
C ARG A 253 9.61 28.72 31.87
N CYS A 254 8.82 27.98 31.10
CA CYS A 254 8.17 28.50 29.92
C CYS A 254 7.23 29.65 30.33
N PRO A 255 7.33 30.84 29.70
CA PRO A 255 6.54 32.01 30.10
C PRO A 255 5.04 31.86 29.82
N GLU A 256 4.65 30.96 28.92
CA GLU A 256 3.23 30.72 28.58
C GLU A 256 2.56 29.72 29.52
N CYS A 257 3.18 28.55 29.73
CA CYS A 257 2.54 27.43 30.45
C CYS A 257 3.19 27.10 31.80
N GLY A 258 4.34 27.71 32.13
CA GLY A 258 5.05 27.46 33.38
C GLY A 258 5.84 26.14 33.44
N LYS A 259 5.79 25.28 32.40
CA LYS A 259 6.58 24.04 32.32
C LYS A 259 8.08 24.34 32.34
N LEU A 260 8.87 23.54 33.05
CA LEU A 260 10.32 23.71 33.09
C LEU A 260 10.93 23.54 31.68
N VAL A 261 11.87 24.42 31.34
CA VAL A 261 12.59 24.39 30.06
C VAL A 261 13.38 23.09 29.95
N ALA A 262 14.11 22.71 31.00
CA ALA A 262 14.82 21.43 31.07
C ALA A 262 13.93 20.22 30.75
N GLU A 263 12.68 20.18 31.25
CA GLU A 263 11.77 19.07 30.96
C GLU A 263 11.27 19.06 29.52
N SER A 264 11.18 20.22 28.88
CA SER A 264 10.77 20.32 27.47
C SER A 264 11.91 20.02 26.51
N LEU A 265 13.15 20.25 26.94
CA LEU A 265 14.35 20.09 26.12
C LEU A 265 15.15 18.83 26.44
N SER A 266 14.82 18.11 27.52
CA SER A 266 15.56 16.91 27.93
C SER A 266 15.47 15.81 26.88
N ASP A 267 16.58 15.12 26.70
CA ASP A 267 16.69 13.95 25.82
C ASP A 267 15.76 12.82 26.25
N ASP A 268 15.41 12.79 27.54
CA ASP A 268 14.60 11.77 28.20
C ASP A 268 13.10 12.14 28.29
N SER A 269 12.68 13.33 27.84
CA SER A 269 11.26 13.74 27.88
C SER A 269 10.35 12.81 27.05
N ARG A 270 10.93 12.16 26.05
CA ARG A 270 10.26 11.21 25.15
C ARG A 270 10.92 9.83 25.26
N GLN A 271 10.09 8.85 25.53
CA GLN A 271 10.49 7.47 25.68
C GLN A 271 10.33 6.69 24.38
N ARG A 272 11.20 5.70 24.20
CA ARG A 272 11.03 4.70 23.14
C ARG A 272 9.84 3.82 23.48
N LEU A 273 9.02 3.52 22.48
CA LEU A 273 7.96 2.53 22.66
C LEU A 273 8.58 1.15 22.85
N SER A 274 7.90 0.25 23.57
CA SER A 274 8.34 -1.14 23.80
C SER A 274 8.67 -1.89 22.50
N TRP A 275 7.95 -1.60 21.42
CA TRP A 275 8.23 -2.15 20.09
C TRP A 275 9.54 -1.64 19.47
N GLU A 276 9.95 -0.41 19.79
CA GLU A 276 11.16 0.20 19.21
C GLU A 276 12.43 -0.37 19.82
N THR A 277 12.39 -0.76 21.09
CA THR A 277 13.50 -1.40 21.78
C THR A 277 13.64 -2.87 21.35
N GLN A 278 12.52 -3.57 21.16
CA GLN A 278 12.48 -4.98 20.78
C GLN A 278 11.40 -5.25 19.71
N PRO A 279 11.69 -5.00 18.42
CA PRO A 279 10.72 -5.18 17.33
C PRO A 279 10.60 -6.65 16.95
N SER A 280 9.85 -7.41 17.75
CA SER A 280 9.62 -8.84 17.57
C SER A 280 8.16 -9.18 17.85
N LEU A 281 7.59 -10.09 17.05
CA LEU A 281 6.24 -10.62 17.28
C LEU A 281 6.14 -11.41 18.59
N LEU A 282 7.26 -11.93 19.07
CA LEU A 282 7.34 -12.62 20.35
C LEU A 282 7.23 -11.67 21.54
N ASN A 283 7.41 -10.35 21.33
CA ASN A 283 7.21 -9.33 22.34
C ASN A 283 5.71 -8.99 22.49
N VAL A 284 4.91 -10.01 22.85
CA VAL A 284 3.45 -9.88 22.97
C VAL A 284 3.08 -8.84 24.03
N SER A 285 3.80 -8.78 25.15
CA SER A 285 3.57 -7.76 26.18
C SER A 285 3.76 -6.35 25.63
N GLY A 286 4.83 -6.10 24.87
CA GLY A 286 5.09 -4.82 24.23
C GLY A 286 3.99 -4.42 23.23
N VAL A 287 3.56 -5.37 22.39
CA VAL A 287 2.45 -5.17 21.44
C VAL A 287 1.16 -4.83 22.18
N MET A 288 0.80 -5.60 23.20
CA MET A 288 -0.42 -5.38 23.99
C MET A 288 -0.40 -4.07 24.76
N THR A 289 0.77 -3.67 25.31
CA THR A 289 0.94 -2.36 25.94
C THR A 289 0.66 -1.24 24.95
N ILE A 290 1.23 -1.30 23.72
CA ILE A 290 0.96 -0.29 22.69
C ILE A 290 -0.52 -0.26 22.32
N LEU A 291 -1.14 -1.42 22.07
CA LEU A 291 -2.58 -1.50 21.75
C LEU A 291 -3.46 -0.89 22.85
N ARG A 292 -3.20 -1.23 24.11
CA ARG A 292 -3.91 -0.68 25.26
C ARG A 292 -3.79 0.84 25.32
N HIS A 293 -2.58 1.37 25.09
CA HIS A 293 -2.35 2.81 25.10
C HIS A 293 -3.02 3.52 23.91
N ILE A 294 -3.00 2.95 22.70
CA ILE A 294 -3.71 3.51 21.54
C ILE A 294 -5.21 3.60 21.81
N LEU A 295 -5.79 2.56 22.44
CA LEU A 295 -7.23 2.49 22.69
C LEU A 295 -7.67 3.36 23.87
N LEU A 296 -6.94 3.35 24.98
CA LEU A 296 -7.37 3.99 26.22
C LEU A 296 -6.78 5.39 26.42
N SER A 297 -5.59 5.66 25.89
CA SER A 297 -4.84 6.90 26.19
C SER A 297 -3.94 7.34 25.02
N PRO A 298 -4.48 7.51 23.80
CA PRO A 298 -3.66 7.78 22.62
C PRO A 298 -2.84 9.07 22.78
N ARG A 299 -3.42 10.10 23.38
CA ARG A 299 -2.72 11.38 23.63
C ARG A 299 -1.46 11.18 24.46
N ALA A 300 -1.53 10.41 25.56
CA ALA A 300 -0.39 10.17 26.45
C ALA A 300 0.71 9.38 25.73
N MET A 301 0.34 8.34 24.97
CA MET A 301 1.27 7.54 24.19
C MET A 301 2.04 8.39 23.18
N PHE A 302 1.34 9.16 22.36
CA PHE A 302 1.96 9.95 21.30
C PHE A 302 2.73 11.15 21.87
N PHE A 303 2.29 11.73 22.98
CA PHE A 303 3.04 12.77 23.68
C PHE A 303 4.42 12.28 24.12
N GLY A 304 4.51 11.08 24.68
CA GLY A 304 5.76 10.48 25.12
C GLY A 304 6.61 9.84 24.01
N MET A 305 6.12 9.74 22.77
CA MET A 305 6.81 9.04 21.69
C MET A 305 7.88 9.92 21.02
N LEU A 306 9.06 9.37 20.76
CA LEU A 306 10.06 9.99 19.87
C LEU A 306 9.53 10.05 18.43
N THR A 307 9.49 11.20 17.77
CA THR A 307 8.81 11.35 16.47
C THR A 307 9.73 11.20 15.25
N ARG A 308 11.02 11.50 15.40
CA ARG A 308 12.03 11.50 14.32
C ARG A 308 12.94 10.28 14.33
N ALA A 309 13.14 9.68 15.50
CA ALA A 309 13.93 8.46 15.63
C ALA A 309 13.12 7.22 15.20
N HIS A 310 13.81 6.11 14.95
CA HIS A 310 13.21 4.77 14.83
C HIS A 310 12.07 4.60 13.81
N GLN A 311 12.10 5.39 12.72
CA GLN A 311 11.12 5.29 11.63
C GLN A 311 11.06 3.88 11.01
N ALA A 312 12.18 3.17 10.99
CA ALA A 312 12.21 1.80 10.49
C ALA A 312 11.36 0.83 11.34
N GLN A 313 11.28 1.06 12.66
CA GLN A 313 10.49 0.24 13.58
C GLN A 313 8.99 0.52 13.42
N ALA A 314 8.61 1.79 13.22
CA ALA A 314 7.24 2.17 12.88
C ALA A 314 6.80 1.56 11.53
N GLN A 315 7.67 1.58 10.51
CA GLN A 315 7.42 0.92 9.23
C GLN A 315 7.24 -0.60 9.35
N ARG A 316 8.03 -1.25 10.22
CA ARG A 316 7.85 -2.69 10.53
C ARG A 316 6.54 -2.96 11.26
N TRP A 317 6.14 -2.07 12.18
CA TRP A 317 4.85 -2.14 12.85
C TRP A 317 3.69 -2.04 11.86
N LEU A 318 3.76 -1.07 10.93
CA LEU A 318 2.78 -0.93 9.85
C LEU A 318 2.68 -2.22 9.02
N LEU A 319 3.82 -2.77 8.56
CA LEU A 319 3.83 -4.00 7.76
C LEU A 319 3.26 -5.20 8.52
N LEU A 320 3.54 -5.32 9.82
CA LEU A 320 2.91 -6.33 10.66
C LEU A 320 1.39 -6.22 10.62
N TRP A 321 0.83 -5.05 10.93
CA TRP A 321 -0.61 -4.89 11.03
C TRP A 321 -1.32 -4.95 9.68
N VAL A 322 -0.70 -4.49 8.60
CA VAL A 322 -1.19 -4.71 7.23
C VAL A 322 -1.23 -6.18 6.88
N THR A 323 -0.24 -6.96 7.33
CA THR A 323 -0.24 -8.42 7.16
C THR A 323 -1.39 -9.06 7.96
N VAL A 324 -1.63 -8.61 9.20
CA VAL A 324 -2.77 -9.06 10.02
C VAL A 324 -4.10 -8.73 9.34
N VAL A 325 -4.26 -7.52 8.79
CA VAL A 325 -5.44 -7.11 8.02
C VAL A 325 -5.64 -8.03 6.81
N GLY A 326 -4.58 -8.29 6.04
CA GLY A 326 -4.62 -9.23 4.92
C GLY A 326 -4.99 -10.65 5.35
N MET A 327 -4.46 -11.14 6.46
CA MET A 327 -4.80 -12.47 7.00
C MET A 327 -6.28 -12.57 7.41
N ILE A 328 -6.84 -11.54 8.07
CA ILE A 328 -8.26 -11.53 8.43
C ILE A 328 -9.13 -11.52 7.17
N ALA A 329 -8.79 -10.68 6.20
CA ALA A 329 -9.46 -10.64 4.91
C ALA A 329 -9.38 -11.99 4.16
N TYR A 330 -8.22 -12.66 4.16
CA TYR A 330 -8.06 -14.00 3.60
C TYR A 330 -9.06 -14.99 4.21
N TRP A 331 -9.12 -15.05 5.54
CA TRP A 331 -9.98 -15.99 6.26
C TRP A 331 -11.48 -15.71 6.13
N SER A 332 -11.87 -14.50 5.72
CA SER A 332 -13.27 -14.20 5.42
C SER A 332 -13.80 -15.02 4.24
N SER A 333 -12.96 -15.40 3.27
CA SER A 333 -13.41 -16.18 2.12
C SER A 333 -13.73 -17.64 2.49
N PRO A 334 -12.85 -18.42 3.15
CA PRO A 334 -13.21 -19.75 3.67
C PRO A 334 -14.37 -19.73 4.68
N ALA A 335 -14.54 -18.65 5.45
CA ALA A 335 -15.67 -18.52 6.37
C ALA A 335 -17.03 -18.53 5.66
N THR A 336 -17.10 -18.24 4.35
CA THR A 336 -18.33 -18.42 3.56
C THR A 336 -18.76 -19.88 3.45
N VAL A 337 -17.86 -20.83 3.63
CA VAL A 337 -18.20 -22.27 3.65
C VAL A 337 -19.05 -22.61 4.87
N LEU A 338 -18.80 -21.93 6.00
CA LEU A 338 -19.57 -22.11 7.24
C LEU A 338 -21.03 -21.69 7.08
N THR A 339 -21.34 -20.85 6.09
CA THR A 339 -22.71 -20.41 5.81
C THR A 339 -23.47 -21.36 4.89
N GLY A 340 -22.80 -22.44 4.41
CA GLY A 340 -23.37 -23.38 3.43
C GLY A 340 -23.56 -22.77 2.04
N ALA A 341 -23.11 -21.53 1.80
CA ALA A 341 -23.32 -20.83 0.55
C ALA A 341 -22.35 -21.28 -0.57
N ILE A 342 -21.17 -21.78 -0.21
CA ILE A 342 -20.09 -22.10 -1.14
C ILE A 342 -19.36 -23.36 -0.67
N GLU A 343 -19.06 -24.28 -1.59
CA GLU A 343 -18.20 -25.44 -1.30
C GLU A 343 -16.73 -25.03 -1.18
N LEU A 344 -15.98 -25.69 -0.27
CA LEU A 344 -14.55 -25.43 -0.10
C LEU A 344 -13.77 -25.92 -1.32
N THR A 345 -13.56 -25.02 -2.28
CA THR A 345 -12.82 -25.28 -3.51
C THR A 345 -11.50 -24.50 -3.53
N TYR A 346 -10.55 -24.89 -4.40
CA TYR A 346 -9.31 -24.13 -4.61
C TYR A 346 -9.59 -22.64 -4.98
N ARG A 347 -10.75 -22.37 -5.59
CA ARG A 347 -11.20 -21.02 -5.98
C ARG A 347 -11.44 -20.13 -4.77
N VAL A 348 -12.02 -20.67 -3.70
CA VAL A 348 -12.21 -19.96 -2.42
C VAL A 348 -10.86 -19.54 -1.85
N PHE A 349 -9.86 -20.42 -1.91
CA PHE A 349 -8.51 -20.10 -1.44
C PHE A 349 -7.85 -18.99 -2.28
N VAL A 350 -7.91 -19.07 -3.61
CA VAL A 350 -7.34 -18.01 -4.48
C VAL A 350 -8.08 -16.69 -4.34
N GLY A 351 -9.41 -16.74 -4.25
CA GLY A 351 -10.24 -15.56 -3.97
C GLY A 351 -9.88 -14.92 -2.63
N GLY A 352 -9.65 -15.73 -1.59
CA GLY A 352 -9.14 -15.27 -0.30
C GLY A 352 -7.80 -14.56 -0.41
N ILE A 353 -6.84 -15.08 -1.20
CA ILE A 353 -5.54 -14.41 -1.42
C ILE A 353 -5.73 -13.06 -2.12
N ALA A 354 -6.55 -13.02 -3.17
CA ALA A 354 -6.84 -11.76 -3.87
C ALA A 354 -7.46 -10.72 -2.92
N LEU A 355 -8.44 -11.14 -2.11
CA LEU A 355 -9.08 -10.30 -1.10
C LEU A 355 -8.06 -9.80 -0.06
N ALA A 356 -7.19 -10.67 0.43
CA ALA A 356 -6.12 -10.32 1.36
C ALA A 356 -5.19 -9.23 0.82
N VAL A 357 -4.77 -9.37 -0.44
CA VAL A 357 -3.89 -8.39 -1.11
C VAL A 357 -4.62 -7.06 -1.28
N VAL A 358 -5.88 -7.06 -1.72
CA VAL A 358 -6.68 -5.84 -1.87
C VAL A 358 -6.81 -5.10 -0.54
N TRP A 359 -7.21 -5.78 0.53
CA TRP A 359 -7.34 -5.18 1.85
C TRP A 359 -6.01 -4.68 2.42
N ALA A 360 -4.91 -5.41 2.20
CA ALA A 360 -3.59 -4.97 2.61
C ALA A 360 -3.14 -3.69 1.87
N VAL A 361 -3.39 -3.60 0.56
CA VAL A 361 -3.08 -2.40 -0.24
C VAL A 361 -3.95 -1.22 0.18
N LEU A 362 -5.26 -1.43 0.39
CA LEU A 362 -6.15 -0.38 0.87
C LEU A 362 -5.74 0.12 2.26
N ALA A 363 -5.33 -0.76 3.17
CA ALA A 363 -4.81 -0.39 4.48
C ALA A 363 -3.54 0.48 4.38
N LEU A 364 -2.59 0.10 3.51
CA LEU A 364 -1.39 0.91 3.25
C LEU A 364 -1.73 2.26 2.64
N MET A 365 -2.64 2.28 1.66
CA MET A 365 -3.12 3.50 1.03
C MET A 365 -3.77 4.43 2.04
N MET A 366 -4.62 3.91 2.93
CA MET A 366 -5.27 4.69 3.98
C MET A 366 -4.25 5.36 4.91
N VAL A 367 -3.24 4.61 5.37
CA VAL A 367 -2.15 5.16 6.20
C VAL A 367 -1.38 6.25 5.43
N GLY A 368 -1.17 6.07 4.12
CA GLY A 368 -0.59 7.07 3.24
C GLY A 368 -1.43 8.34 3.08
N ILE A 369 -2.73 8.19 2.84
CA ILE A 369 -3.68 9.29 2.70
C ILE A 369 -3.70 10.11 4.00
N GLU A 370 -3.81 9.47 5.16
CA GLU A 370 -3.75 10.17 6.45
C GLU A 370 -2.43 10.90 6.65
N THR A 371 -1.32 10.24 6.34
CA THR A 371 0.01 10.86 6.45
C THR A 371 0.07 12.14 5.62
N ALA A 372 -0.42 12.11 4.37
CA ALA A 372 -0.47 13.28 3.52
C ALA A 372 -1.46 14.34 4.05
N GLY A 373 -2.68 13.94 4.41
CA GLY A 373 -3.75 14.79 4.89
C GLY A 373 -3.33 15.58 6.13
N ILE A 374 -2.75 14.92 7.12
CA ILE A 374 -2.20 15.54 8.34
C ILE A 374 -1.18 16.61 7.99
N THR A 375 -0.23 16.30 7.11
CA THR A 375 0.87 17.22 6.78
C THR A 375 0.37 18.43 5.99
N ALA A 376 -0.58 18.22 5.07
CA ALA A 376 -1.22 19.28 4.30
C ALA A 376 -2.06 20.19 5.21
N PHE A 377 -2.90 19.61 6.06
CA PHE A 377 -3.77 20.34 6.97
C PHE A 377 -3.01 21.09 8.07
N ALA A 378 -1.96 20.47 8.62
CA ALA A 378 -1.05 21.14 9.56
C ALA A 378 -0.41 22.36 8.91
N ARG A 379 0.11 22.22 7.68
CA ARG A 379 0.71 23.32 6.92
C ARG A 379 -0.30 24.44 6.66
N TRP A 380 -1.54 24.09 6.31
CA TRP A 380 -2.60 25.07 6.08
C TRP A 380 -2.93 25.86 7.35
N ARG A 381 -2.86 25.24 8.53
CA ARG A 381 -3.01 25.88 9.84
C ARG A 381 -1.73 26.56 10.37
N GLY A 382 -0.66 26.63 9.58
CA GLY A 382 0.62 27.20 10.00
C GLY A 382 1.44 26.32 10.95
N HIS A 383 0.98 25.10 11.24
CA HIS A 383 1.74 24.13 12.04
C HIS A 383 2.78 23.40 11.18
N LYS A 384 4.00 23.32 11.69
CA LYS A 384 5.10 22.59 11.03
C LYS A 384 5.14 21.14 11.50
N ILE A 385 4.32 20.26 10.91
CA ILE A 385 4.38 18.82 11.18
C ILE A 385 5.16 18.12 10.06
N GLU A 386 6.18 17.36 10.43
CA GLU A 386 7.00 16.61 9.46
C GLU A 386 6.24 15.39 8.98
N VAL A 387 6.42 15.05 7.70
CA VAL A 387 5.88 13.81 7.12
C VAL A 387 6.34 12.58 7.91
N ALA A 388 7.57 12.59 8.43
CA ALA A 388 8.10 11.54 9.30
C ALA A 388 7.26 11.33 10.55
N SER A 389 6.97 12.41 11.27
CA SER A 389 6.21 12.36 12.52
C SER A 389 4.76 11.94 12.25
N ALA A 390 4.15 12.47 11.18
CA ALA A 390 2.81 12.06 10.74
C ALA A 390 2.77 10.57 10.36
N ALA A 391 3.70 10.09 9.53
CA ALA A 391 3.80 8.70 9.11
C ALA A 391 4.02 7.75 10.30
N LYS A 392 4.75 8.20 11.32
CA LYS A 392 4.98 7.42 12.53
C LYS A 392 3.70 7.28 13.36
N VAL A 393 2.96 8.37 13.53
CA VAL A 393 1.64 8.34 14.21
C VAL A 393 0.70 7.40 13.46
N THR A 394 0.55 7.57 12.14
CA THR A 394 -0.37 6.76 11.32
C THR A 394 0.06 5.30 11.23
N ALA A 395 1.36 5.01 11.22
CA ALA A 395 1.87 3.66 11.33
C ALA A 395 1.49 3.04 12.67
N TYR A 396 1.73 3.71 13.79
CA TYR A 396 1.39 3.14 15.10
C TYR A 396 -0.12 2.98 15.32
N THR A 397 -0.98 3.80 14.68
CA THR A 397 -2.44 3.63 14.71
C THR A 397 -2.98 2.57 13.74
N SER A 398 -2.15 1.98 12.87
CA SER A 398 -2.57 0.94 11.93
C SER A 398 -3.27 -0.29 12.53
N PRO A 399 -3.09 -0.71 13.80
CA PRO A 399 -3.87 -1.80 14.38
C PRO A 399 -5.39 -1.53 14.37
N LEU A 400 -5.82 -0.27 14.39
CA LEU A 400 -7.23 0.08 14.34
C LEU A 400 -7.89 -0.29 13.01
N LEU A 401 -7.11 -0.47 11.94
CA LEU A 401 -7.58 -0.97 10.64
C LEU A 401 -8.08 -2.43 10.73
N VAL A 402 -7.72 -3.16 11.79
CA VAL A 402 -8.27 -4.50 12.05
C VAL A 402 -9.76 -4.46 12.30
N VAL A 403 -10.25 -3.46 13.05
CA VAL A 403 -11.70 -3.30 13.29
C VAL A 403 -12.41 -3.04 11.97
N TRP A 404 -11.83 -2.20 11.11
CA TRP A 404 -12.37 -1.89 9.79
C TRP A 404 -12.50 -3.13 8.89
N VAL A 405 -11.46 -3.97 8.78
CA VAL A 405 -11.53 -5.20 7.96
C VAL A 405 -12.45 -6.26 8.56
N ILE A 406 -12.57 -6.35 9.89
CA ILE A 406 -13.53 -7.27 10.55
C ILE A 406 -14.95 -6.87 10.17
N LEU A 407 -15.30 -5.58 10.31
CA LEU A 407 -16.63 -5.08 9.97
C LEU A 407 -16.94 -5.31 8.49
N GLY A 408 -15.99 -5.03 7.59
CA GLY A 408 -16.14 -5.31 6.16
C GLY A 408 -16.30 -6.81 5.85
N SER A 409 -15.55 -7.67 6.55
CA SER A 409 -15.62 -9.13 6.36
C SER A 409 -16.95 -9.71 6.84
N VAL A 410 -17.42 -9.33 8.03
CA VAL A 410 -18.72 -9.75 8.58
C VAL A 410 -19.85 -9.35 7.64
N GLN A 411 -19.74 -8.18 7.05
CA GLN A 411 -20.70 -7.70 6.09
C GLN A 411 -20.70 -8.45 4.76
N ILE A 412 -19.53 -8.71 4.18
CA ILE A 412 -19.42 -9.53 2.96
C ILE A 412 -20.05 -10.90 3.20
N LEU A 413 -19.76 -11.51 4.35
CA LEU A 413 -20.37 -12.78 4.76
C LEU A 413 -21.90 -12.69 4.88
N GLY A 414 -22.40 -11.64 5.54
CA GLY A 414 -23.84 -11.39 5.68
C GLY A 414 -24.53 -11.18 4.34
N MET A 415 -23.91 -10.45 3.42
CA MET A 415 -24.42 -10.23 2.06
C MET A 415 -24.47 -11.53 1.25
N LEU A 416 -23.39 -12.32 1.30
CA LEU A 416 -23.33 -13.60 0.59
C LEU A 416 -24.33 -14.62 1.13
N TYR A 417 -24.47 -14.69 2.45
CA TYR A 417 -25.48 -15.53 3.10
C TYR A 417 -26.90 -15.10 2.72
N TRP A 418 -27.20 -13.79 2.77
CA TRP A 418 -28.51 -13.28 2.36
C TRP A 418 -28.82 -13.63 0.91
N TYR A 419 -27.85 -13.43 0.02
CA TYR A 419 -27.98 -13.71 -1.40
C TYR A 419 -28.23 -15.20 -1.68
N SER A 420 -27.53 -16.11 -0.99
CA SER A 420 -27.72 -17.55 -1.18
C SER A 420 -29.09 -18.03 -0.71
N GLN A 421 -29.63 -17.46 0.37
CA GLN A 421 -30.95 -17.83 0.91
C GLN A 421 -32.12 -17.25 0.10
N ASN A 422 -31.93 -16.10 -0.54
CA ASN A 422 -33.03 -15.36 -1.19
C ASN A 422 -32.96 -15.34 -2.72
N TYR A 423 -32.00 -16.04 -3.34
CA TYR A 423 -31.73 -16.01 -4.79
C TYR A 423 -32.97 -16.17 -5.68
N SER A 424 -33.93 -17.02 -5.29
CA SER A 424 -35.14 -17.31 -6.06
C SER A 424 -36.22 -16.22 -6.00
N ARG A 425 -36.11 -15.24 -5.10
CA ARG A 425 -37.09 -14.16 -4.90
C ARG A 425 -36.64 -12.80 -5.43
N VAL A 426 -35.42 -12.70 -5.98
CA VAL A 426 -34.80 -11.43 -6.38
C VAL A 426 -35.25 -10.99 -7.78
N TYR A 427 -36.49 -10.54 -7.91
CA TYR A 427 -36.95 -9.75 -9.06
C TYR A 427 -37.23 -8.28 -8.73
N GLY A 428 -36.80 -7.79 -7.56
CA GLY A 428 -36.89 -6.37 -7.22
C GLY A 428 -35.75 -5.90 -6.35
N ILE A 429 -35.05 -4.85 -6.80
CA ILE A 429 -34.11 -4.02 -6.04
C ILE A 429 -34.93 -3.27 -4.94
N ARG A 430 -35.38 -3.99 -3.91
CA ARG A 430 -36.36 -3.51 -2.93
C ARG A 430 -35.75 -3.51 -1.53
N MET A 431 -35.33 -2.34 -1.04
CA MET A 431 -34.93 -2.02 0.34
C MET A 431 -33.75 -2.80 0.96
N GLU A 432 -33.61 -4.09 0.74
CA GLU A 432 -32.56 -4.95 1.31
C GLU A 432 -31.16 -4.50 0.84
N GLN A 433 -30.99 -4.28 -0.47
CA GLN A 433 -29.73 -3.74 -1.02
C GLN A 433 -29.41 -2.35 -0.45
N PHE A 434 -30.43 -1.54 -0.17
CA PHE A 434 -30.24 -0.24 0.47
C PHE A 434 -29.78 -0.40 1.92
N VAL A 435 -30.40 -1.29 2.71
CA VAL A 435 -29.99 -1.59 4.09
C VAL A 435 -28.56 -2.17 4.13
N PHE A 436 -28.21 -3.06 3.19
CA PHE A 436 -26.85 -3.59 3.08
C PHE A 436 -25.86 -2.50 2.69
N THR A 437 -26.18 -1.65 1.71
CA THR A 437 -25.30 -0.55 1.31
C THR A 437 -25.13 0.47 2.43
N LEU A 438 -26.21 0.82 3.13
CA LEU A 438 -26.17 1.76 4.25
C LEU A 438 -25.38 1.20 5.43
N SER A 439 -25.60 -0.07 5.81
CA SER A 439 -24.76 -0.73 6.82
C SER A 439 -23.30 -0.81 6.37
N THR A 440 -23.03 -0.92 5.05
CA THR A 440 -21.67 -0.91 4.49
C THR A 440 -21.01 0.42 4.69
N ALA A 441 -21.72 1.48 4.31
CA ALA A 441 -21.26 2.83 4.51
C ALA A 441 -20.99 3.09 6.00
N VAL A 442 -21.93 2.75 6.90
CA VAL A 442 -21.76 2.98 8.35
C VAL A 442 -20.59 2.20 8.93
N ALA A 443 -20.42 0.92 8.58
CA ALA A 443 -19.30 0.09 9.03
C ALA A 443 -17.95 0.64 8.56
N HIS A 444 -17.84 0.99 7.27
CA HIS A 444 -16.59 1.46 6.69
C HIS A 444 -16.26 2.88 7.14
N ILE A 445 -17.22 3.80 7.08
CA ILE A 445 -17.06 5.19 7.52
C ILE A 445 -16.82 5.24 9.02
N GLY A 446 -17.55 4.46 9.82
CA GLY A 446 -17.37 4.42 11.27
C GLY A 446 -15.97 3.93 11.69
N GLY A 447 -15.49 2.84 11.07
CA GLY A 447 -14.13 2.35 11.31
C GLY A 447 -13.05 3.35 10.87
N LEU A 448 -13.27 4.03 9.74
CA LEU A 448 -12.37 5.05 9.22
C LEU A 448 -12.35 6.31 10.09
N LEU A 449 -13.51 6.84 10.49
CA LEU A 449 -13.63 7.97 11.42
C LEU A 449 -12.99 7.68 12.78
N TRP A 450 -13.10 6.44 13.26
CA TRP A 450 -12.42 6.03 14.49
C TRP A 450 -10.89 6.10 14.34
N PHE A 451 -10.36 5.56 13.24
CA PHE A 451 -8.93 5.65 12.92
C PHE A 451 -8.47 7.11 12.80
N GLU A 452 -9.19 7.93 12.05
CA GLU A 452 -8.92 9.37 11.88
C GLU A 452 -8.94 10.12 13.23
N LEU A 453 -9.90 9.85 14.10
CA LEU A 453 -10.00 10.50 15.42
C LEU A 453 -8.77 10.21 16.28
N VAL A 454 -8.29 8.96 16.29
CA VAL A 454 -7.10 8.57 17.06
C VAL A 454 -5.84 9.17 16.44
N VAL A 455 -5.73 9.17 15.12
CA VAL A 455 -4.65 9.84 14.39
C VAL A 455 -4.62 11.34 14.71
N TYR A 456 -5.76 12.03 14.62
CA TYR A 456 -5.89 13.45 14.96
C TYR A 456 -5.42 13.74 16.41
N ARG A 457 -5.84 12.92 17.37
CA ARG A 457 -5.38 13.02 18.76
C ARG A 457 -3.87 12.82 18.89
N GLY A 458 -3.30 11.87 18.15
CA GLY A 458 -1.86 11.63 18.11
C GLY A 458 -1.08 12.81 17.54
N VAL A 459 -1.53 13.35 16.40
CA VAL A 459 -0.95 14.52 15.74
C VAL A 459 -0.95 15.74 16.66
N ARG A 460 -2.07 15.99 17.35
CA ARG A 460 -2.15 17.06 18.35
C ARG A 460 -1.15 16.88 19.49
N ALA A 461 -0.89 15.64 19.91
CA ALA A 461 0.07 15.34 20.97
C ALA A 461 1.54 15.54 20.54
N ILE A 462 1.83 15.46 19.24
CA ILE A 462 3.19 15.59 18.70
C ILE A 462 3.46 16.94 17.99
N GLN A 463 2.48 17.84 17.94
CA GLN A 463 2.59 19.08 17.15
C GLN A 463 3.77 19.97 17.57
N PHE A 464 4.19 19.89 18.84
CA PHE A 464 5.32 20.62 19.42
C PHE A 464 6.54 19.73 19.69
N ALA A 465 6.54 18.49 19.19
CA ALA A 465 7.66 17.58 19.39
C ALA A 465 8.92 18.10 18.68
N ARG A 466 10.01 18.25 19.45
CA ARG A 466 11.34 18.54 18.90
C ARG A 466 12.00 17.29 18.31
N ARG A 467 11.72 16.11 18.89
CA ARG A 467 12.44 14.85 18.62
C ARG A 467 11.54 13.73 18.16
#